data_AF-A0A9J6GRX0-F1
#
_entry.id   AF-A0A9J6GRX0-F1
#
_cell.length_a   1.000
_cell.length_b   1.000
_cell.length_c   1.000
_cell.angle_alpha   90.00
_cell.angle_beta   90.00
_cell.angle_gamma   90.00
#
_symmetry.space_group_name_H-M   'P 1'
#
loop_
_entity.id
_entity.type
_entity.pdbx_description
1 polymer ?
#
loop_
_entity_poly.entity_id
_entity_poly.type
_entity_poly.pdbx_seq_one_letter_code
_entity_poly.pdbx_strand_id
1 'polypeptide(L)'
;MVHISDGLRLGLLLKHGGVYVDLDVIFLRSLSGAGDALVAQSAADSVTNNFLAFPARHSFVNECLAEFVSGYYPKDWGYNGPRRVHHWRKFRAVTFYSARVDSGGSARK
;
A
#
# COMPACT_ATOMS: atom_id res chain seq x y z
N MET A 1 -22.34 -1.57 -0.30
CA MET A 1 -21.28 -0.57 -0.54
C MET A 1 -19.96 -1.28 -0.24
N VAL A 2 -19.30 -1.84 -1.25
CA VAL A 2 -18.07 -2.61 -1.09
C VAL A 2 -16.91 -1.63 -1.30
N HIS A 3 -15.80 -1.76 -0.56
CA HIS A 3 -14.57 -0.91 -0.67
C HIS A 3 -14.57 0.48 -0.01
N ILE A 4 -15.44 0.76 0.98
CA ILE A 4 -15.33 2.01 1.77
C ILE A 4 -14.02 2.07 2.56
N SER A 5 -13.55 0.90 3.04
CA SER A 5 -12.29 0.78 3.79
C SER A 5 -11.09 1.33 3.02
N ASP A 6 -11.12 1.27 1.68
CA ASP A 6 -10.08 1.81 0.81
C ASP A 6 -9.99 3.34 0.89
N GLY A 7 -11.13 4.02 0.93
CA GLY A 7 -11.17 5.47 1.15
C GLY A 7 -10.87 5.84 2.61
N LEU A 8 -11.37 5.05 3.56
CA LEU A 8 -11.19 5.31 4.98
C LEU A 8 -9.71 5.25 5.38
N ARG A 9 -8.95 4.25 4.91
CA ARG A 9 -7.52 4.14 5.23
C ARG A 9 -6.73 5.34 4.71
N LEU A 10 -7.02 5.81 3.49
CA LEU A 10 -6.36 6.97 2.90
C LEU A 10 -6.74 8.25 3.64
N GLY A 11 -8.01 8.43 4.01
CA GLY A 11 -8.48 9.59 4.77
C GLY A 11 -7.89 9.65 6.18
N LEU A 12 -7.83 8.51 6.89
CA LEU A 12 -7.21 8.42 8.21
C LEU A 12 -5.71 8.71 8.13
N LEU A 13 -5.01 8.11 7.17
CA LEU A 13 -3.58 8.32 6.98
C LEU A 13 -3.25 9.75 6.57
N LEU A 14 -4.07 10.37 5.71
CA LEU A 14 -3.89 11.77 5.33
C LEU A 14 -4.04 12.71 6.55
N LYS A 15 -5.03 12.43 7.41
CA LYS A 15 -5.33 13.28 8.58
C LYS A 15 -4.34 13.09 9.72
N HIS A 16 -4.00 11.85 10.04
CA HIS A 16 -3.26 11.50 11.26
C HIS A 16 -1.82 11.06 10.99
N GLY A 17 -1.49 10.67 9.76
CA GLY A 17 -0.23 9.99 9.47
C GLY A 17 -0.12 8.65 10.20
N GLY A 18 1.10 8.14 10.29
CA GLY A 18 1.42 6.91 10.99
C GLY A 18 1.40 5.70 10.07
N VAL A 19 0.89 4.58 10.57
CA VAL A 19 0.88 3.30 9.85
C VAL A 19 -0.55 2.77 9.77
N TYR A 20 -1.00 2.48 8.56
CA TYR A 20 -2.15 1.62 8.31
C TYR A 20 -1.67 0.22 7.91
N VAL A 21 -2.35 -0.80 8.42
CA VAL A 21 -2.18 -2.18 7.98
C VAL A 21 -3.53 -2.89 7.93
N ASP A 22 -3.69 -3.82 6.98
CA ASP A 22 -4.79 -4.77 7.00
C ASP A 22 -4.70 -5.72 8.21
N LEU A 23 -5.86 -6.12 8.74
CA LEU A 23 -5.95 -6.87 10.00
C LEU A 23 -5.45 -8.32 9.90
N ASP A 24 -5.18 -8.82 8.69
CA ASP A 24 -4.64 -10.14 8.40
C ASP A 24 -3.10 -10.13 8.24
N VAL A 25 -2.46 -8.98 8.48
CA VAL A 25 -1.00 -8.85 8.42
C VAL A 25 -0.39 -9.00 9.81
N ILE A 26 0.61 -9.87 9.92
CA ILE A 26 1.40 -10.07 11.14
C ILE A 26 2.80 -9.52 10.91
N PHE A 27 3.26 -8.63 11.81
CA PHE A 27 4.62 -8.15 11.82
C PHE A 27 5.51 -9.01 12.71
N LEU A 28 6.62 -9.48 12.15
CA LEU A 28 7.61 -10.26 12.90
C LEU A 28 8.62 -9.38 13.66
N ARG A 29 8.64 -8.07 13.37
CA ARG A 29 9.56 -7.08 13.96
C ARG A 29 8.85 -5.74 14.15
N SER A 30 9.41 -4.90 15.00
CA SER A 30 8.91 -3.53 15.19
C SER A 30 8.91 -2.74 13.89
N LEU A 31 7.87 -1.91 13.71
CA LEU A 31 7.74 -0.93 12.64
C LEU A 31 8.31 0.44 12.99
N SER A 32 8.96 0.57 14.15
CA SER A 32 9.65 1.80 14.54
C SER A 32 10.62 2.23 13.44
N GLY A 33 10.40 3.41 12.88
CA GLY A 33 11.27 3.98 11.85
C GLY A 33 10.99 3.51 10.42
N ALA A 34 9.82 2.93 10.13
CA ALA A 34 9.43 2.53 8.77
C ALA A 34 9.51 3.67 7.73
N GLY A 35 9.43 4.94 8.17
CA GLY A 35 9.49 6.11 7.29
C GLY A 35 8.33 6.13 6.31
N ASP A 36 8.59 6.64 5.10
CA ASP A 36 7.66 6.56 3.99
C ASP A 36 7.76 5.16 3.37
N ALA A 37 6.72 4.34 3.55
CA ALA A 37 6.74 2.95 3.10
C ALA A 37 5.37 2.46 2.64
N LEU A 38 5.38 1.56 1.65
CA LEU A 38 4.24 0.82 1.16
C LEU A 38 4.74 -0.50 0.55
N VAL A 39 3.82 -1.40 0.23
CA VAL A 39 4.18 -2.69 -0.38
C VAL A 39 4.00 -2.64 -1.89
N ALA A 40 5.01 -3.10 -2.62
CA ALA A 40 4.94 -3.30 -4.07
C ALA A 40 4.41 -4.71 -4.39
N GLN A 41 3.64 -4.82 -5.47
CA GLN A 41 3.20 -6.09 -6.02
C GLN A 41 4.22 -6.55 -7.08
N SER A 42 4.88 -7.67 -6.83
CA SER A 42 6.10 -8.09 -7.57
C SER A 42 5.91 -8.34 -9.07
N ALA A 43 4.67 -8.49 -9.55
CA ALA A 43 4.39 -8.96 -10.91
C ALA A 43 3.87 -7.87 -11.87
N ALA A 44 3.51 -6.67 -11.38
CA ALA A 44 2.63 -5.78 -12.16
C ALA A 44 2.99 -4.27 -12.14
N ASP A 45 4.20 -3.88 -11.70
CA ASP A 45 4.56 -2.45 -11.55
C ASP A 45 3.53 -1.66 -10.71
N SER A 46 2.79 -2.33 -9.83
CA SER A 46 1.72 -1.78 -9.00
C SER A 46 2.08 -1.86 -7.53
N VAL A 47 1.38 -1.09 -6.70
CA VAL A 47 1.53 -1.09 -5.25
C VAL A 47 0.23 -1.50 -4.59
N THR A 48 0.29 -1.99 -3.37
CA THR A 48 -0.87 -2.45 -2.61
C THR A 48 -1.27 -1.44 -1.54
N ASN A 49 -2.53 -1.51 -1.10
CA ASN A 49 -3.08 -0.69 -0.04
C ASN A 49 -3.17 -1.42 1.32
N ASN A 50 -2.54 -2.59 1.43
CA ASN A 50 -2.56 -3.41 2.64
C ASN A 50 -1.58 -2.94 3.73
N PHE A 51 -0.59 -2.13 3.36
CA PHE A 51 0.37 -1.50 4.26
C PHE A 51 0.75 -0.14 3.71
N LEU A 52 0.58 0.90 4.53
CA LEU A 52 0.92 2.28 4.19
C LEU A 52 1.48 2.96 5.44
N ALA A 53 2.70 3.49 5.34
CA ALA A 53 3.35 4.27 6.39
C ALA A 53 3.76 5.62 5.81
N PHE A 54 3.15 6.70 6.29
CA PHE A 54 3.42 8.05 5.80
C PHE A 54 3.14 9.08 6.92
N PRO A 55 3.81 10.24 6.92
CA PRO A 55 3.45 11.34 7.81
C PRO A 55 2.08 11.92 7.43
N ALA A 56 1.47 12.64 8.37
CA ALA A 56 0.21 13.34 8.11
C ALA A 56 0.41 14.34 6.95
N ARG A 57 -0.63 14.52 6.12
CA ARG A 57 -0.65 15.44 4.97
C ARG A 57 0.38 15.13 3.87
N HIS A 58 0.92 13.91 3.83
CA HIS A 58 1.86 13.51 2.79
C HIS A 58 1.22 13.61 1.39
N SER A 59 1.93 14.21 0.43
CA SER A 59 1.40 14.54 -0.90
C SER A 59 0.95 13.32 -1.68
N PHE A 60 1.71 12.21 -1.60
CA PHE A 60 1.31 10.94 -2.21
C PHE A 60 -0.05 10.44 -1.71
N VAL A 61 -0.31 10.50 -0.40
CA VAL A 61 -1.57 10.04 0.18
C VAL A 61 -2.73 10.93 -0.28
N ASN A 62 -2.48 12.24 -0.39
CA ASN A 62 -3.46 13.19 -0.92
C ASN A 62 -3.81 12.92 -2.38
N GLU A 63 -2.80 12.65 -3.23
CA GLU A 63 -3.01 12.25 -4.63
C GLU A 63 -3.80 10.95 -4.73
N CYS A 64 -3.45 9.91 -3.97
CA CYS A 64 -4.19 8.65 -3.94
C CYS A 64 -5.66 8.85 -3.52
N LEU A 65 -5.93 9.69 -2.51
CA LEU A 65 -7.29 9.98 -2.08
C LEU A 65 -8.09 10.75 -3.15
N ALA A 66 -7.47 11.71 -3.84
CA ALA A 66 -8.10 12.43 -4.93
C ALA A 66 -8.43 11.49 -6.12
N GLU A 67 -7.51 10.59 -6.47
CA GLU A 67 -7.72 9.56 -7.49
C GLU A 67 -8.83 8.58 -7.09
N PHE A 68 -8.90 8.19 -5.81
CA PHE A 68 -9.97 7.35 -5.27
C PHE A 68 -11.35 8.02 -5.38
N VAL A 69 -11.46 9.29 -4.96
CA VAL A 69 -12.73 10.03 -4.97
C VAL A 69 -13.20 10.31 -6.40
N SER A 70 -12.29 10.72 -7.29
CA SER A 70 -12.63 11.14 -8.66
C SER A 70 -13.13 10.02 -9.56
N GLY A 71 -12.92 8.75 -9.21
CA GLY A 71 -13.48 7.66 -10.00
C GLY A 71 -13.85 6.43 -9.20
N TYR A 72 -14.25 6.57 -7.94
CA TYR A 72 -14.73 5.45 -7.12
C TYR A 72 -15.69 4.53 -7.89
N TYR A 73 -15.36 3.24 -7.98
CA TYR A 73 -16.20 2.26 -8.68
C TYR A 73 -16.49 1.06 -7.77
N PRO A 74 -17.67 1.00 -7.14
CA PRO A 74 -17.96 0.08 -6.04
C PRO A 74 -17.95 -1.42 -6.41
N LYS A 75 -17.84 -1.76 -7.70
CA LYS A 75 -17.88 -3.12 -8.23
C LYS A 75 -16.50 -3.71 -8.58
N ASP A 76 -15.41 -2.94 -8.51
CA ASP A 76 -14.04 -3.43 -8.80
C ASP A 76 -13.06 -3.00 -7.70
N TRP A 77 -12.59 -3.99 -6.91
CA TRP A 77 -11.56 -3.82 -5.88
C TRP A 77 -10.25 -3.29 -6.46
N GLY A 78 -9.77 -3.89 -7.56
CA GLY A 78 -8.48 -3.56 -8.14
C GLY A 78 -8.46 -2.11 -8.61
N TYR A 79 -9.57 -1.63 -9.15
CA TYR A 79 -9.73 -0.25 -9.61
C TYR A 79 -9.74 0.79 -8.48
N ASN A 80 -10.16 0.43 -7.27
CA ASN A 80 -10.19 1.36 -6.12
C ASN A 80 -8.93 1.28 -5.24
N GLY A 81 -8.12 0.23 -5.39
CA GLY A 81 -6.86 0.07 -4.67
C GLY A 81 -5.66 -0.02 -5.61
N PRO A 82 -5.08 -1.21 -5.83
CA PRO A 82 -3.74 -1.35 -6.41
C PRO A 82 -3.56 -0.78 -7.81
N ARG A 83 -4.61 -0.82 -8.63
CA ARG A 83 -4.52 -0.43 -10.04
C ARG A 83 -4.34 1.08 -10.14
N ARG A 84 -4.98 1.90 -9.31
CA ARG A 84 -4.97 3.35 -9.51
C ARG A 84 -3.75 4.09 -8.99
N VAL A 85 -2.95 3.44 -8.15
CA VAL A 85 -1.70 4.03 -7.65
C VAL A 85 -0.63 3.93 -8.74
N HIS A 86 -0.81 4.66 -9.85
CA HIS A 86 0.04 4.58 -11.05
C HIS A 86 1.28 5.48 -10.95
N HIS A 87 1.30 6.46 -10.04
CA HIS A 87 2.35 7.47 -9.93
C HIS A 87 3.36 7.23 -8.80
N TRP A 88 3.33 6.06 -8.16
CA TRP A 88 4.24 5.74 -7.04
C TRP A 88 5.72 5.92 -7.41
N ARG A 89 6.11 5.75 -8.68
CA ARG A 89 7.48 5.97 -9.18
C ARG A 89 7.98 7.42 -9.03
N LYS A 90 7.11 8.41 -8.81
CA LYS A 90 7.51 9.79 -8.48
C LYS A 90 8.08 9.90 -7.05
N PHE A 91 7.75 8.95 -6.18
CA PHE A 91 8.11 8.95 -4.76
C PHE A 91 9.21 7.91 -4.51
N ARG A 92 10.46 8.30 -4.83
CA ARG A 92 11.65 7.44 -4.85
C ARG A 92 12.16 6.93 -3.48
N ALA A 93 11.51 7.29 -2.38
CA ALA A 93 11.97 6.98 -1.02
C ALA A 93 11.04 6.01 -0.27
N VAL A 94 10.44 5.06 -0.99
CA VAL A 94 9.59 4.04 -0.37
C VAL A 94 10.43 2.78 -0.12
N THR A 95 10.49 2.35 1.14
CA THR A 95 11.10 1.05 1.48
C THR A 95 10.15 -0.08 1.12
N PHE A 96 10.60 -0.99 0.24
CA PHE A 96 9.82 -2.13 -0.22
C PHE A 96 10.14 -3.40 0.56
N TYR A 97 9.15 -3.97 1.25
CA TYR A 97 9.24 -5.33 1.76
C TYR A 97 8.72 -6.30 0.69
N SER A 98 9.64 -6.95 -0.01
CA SER A 98 9.33 -8.13 -0.83
C SER A 98 9.43 -9.37 0.06
N ALA A 99 8.37 -10.17 0.12
CA ALA A 99 8.48 -11.51 0.68
C ALA A 99 9.38 -12.33 -0.27
N ARG A 100 10.59 -12.70 0.18
CA ARG A 100 11.33 -13.76 -0.50
C ARG A 100 10.50 -15.02 -0.43
N VAL A 101 9.99 -15.47 -1.57
CA VAL A 101 9.65 -16.87 -1.74
C VAL A 101 10.99 -17.57 -1.95
N ASP A 102 11.53 -18.19 -0.91
CA ASP A 102 12.67 -19.09 -1.08
C ASP A 102 12.20 -20.24 -1.99
N SER A 103 12.55 -20.16 -3.27
CA SER A 103 12.49 -21.28 -4.19
C SER A 103 13.44 -22.35 -3.63
N GLY A 104 12.84 -23.41 -3.09
CA GLY A 104 13.52 -24.50 -2.41
C GLY A 104 14.78 -24.98 -3.14
N GLY A 105 15.79 -25.28 -2.34
CA GLY A 105 17.03 -25.88 -2.81
C GLY A 105 16.76 -27.14 -3.63
N SER A 106 17.40 -27.19 -4.79
CA SER A 106 17.64 -28.43 -5.53
C SER A 106 18.45 -29.37 -4.64
N ALA A 107 17.78 -30.32 -3.99
CA ALA A 107 18.42 -31.49 -3.43
C ALA A 107 18.68 -32.47 -4.58
N ARG A 108 19.93 -32.48 -5.07
CA ARG A 108 20.47 -33.62 -5.80
C ARG A 108 20.28 -34.89 -4.97
N LYS A 109 19.66 -35.91 -5.55
CA LYS A 109 20.17 -37.28 -5.62
C LYS A 109 19.57 -37.97 -6.84
#